data_AF-A0A9X4MBY1-F1
#
_entry.id   AF-A0A9X4MBY1-F1
#
_cell.length_a   1.000
_cell.length_b   1.000
_cell.length_c   1.000
_cell.angle_alpha   90.00
_cell.angle_beta   90.00
_cell.angle_gamma   90.00
#
_symmetry.space_group_name_H-M   'P 1'
#
loop_
_entity.id
_entity.type
_entity.pdbx_description
1 polymer ?
#
loop_
_entity_poly.entity_id
_entity_poly.type
_entity_poly.pdbx_seq_one_letter_code
_entity_poly.pdbx_strand_id
1 'polypeptide(L)'
;MATPHRTKQVNLRFPLPLLSQIKSQADAKQQAIADWILAVVSREFVPAAEPSPEPEQSVVESETAPFTLHPELLTYVESSLAPLYSQISELRTQLGESKA
;
A
#
# COMPACT_ATOMS: atom_id res chain seq x y z
N MET A 1 11.31 29.61 -22.67
CA MET A 1 11.37 28.46 -23.61
C MET A 1 11.28 27.20 -22.77
N ALA A 2 10.10 26.59 -22.65
CA ALA A 2 9.91 25.40 -21.81
C ALA A 2 10.62 24.20 -22.44
N THR A 3 11.52 23.57 -21.69
CA THR A 3 12.28 22.39 -22.12
C THR A 3 11.31 21.24 -22.44
N PRO A 4 11.41 20.59 -23.60
CA PRO A 4 10.57 19.45 -23.92
C PRO A 4 11.05 18.25 -23.09
N HIS A 5 10.41 18.00 -21.96
CA HIS A 5 10.60 16.75 -21.22
C HIS A 5 10.10 15.61 -22.11
N ARG A 6 11.01 14.93 -22.80
CA ARG A 6 10.71 13.69 -23.53
C ARG A 6 10.48 12.59 -22.49
N THR A 7 9.26 12.50 -21.98
CA THR A 7 8.87 11.46 -21.03
C THR A 7 8.88 10.11 -21.73
N LYS A 8 9.53 9.11 -21.12
CA LYS A 8 9.50 7.73 -21.65
C LYS A 8 8.08 7.19 -21.48
N GLN A 9 7.41 6.86 -22.57
CA GLN A 9 6.10 6.23 -22.54
C GLN A 9 6.24 4.76 -22.12
N VAL A 10 5.46 4.34 -21.14
CA VAL A 10 5.38 2.95 -20.67
C VAL A 10 3.94 2.48 -20.78
N ASN A 11 3.74 1.25 -21.30
CA ASN A 11 2.41 0.65 -21.40
C ASN A 11 2.12 -0.18 -20.14
N LEU A 12 1.08 0.20 -19.41
CA LEU A 12 0.61 -0.52 -18.22
C LEU A 12 -0.60 -1.37 -18.59
N ARG A 13 -0.67 -2.60 -18.08
CA ARG A 13 -1.79 -3.53 -18.30
C ARG A 13 -2.44 -3.86 -16.96
N PHE A 14 -3.69 -3.47 -16.80
CA PHE A 14 -4.48 -3.74 -15.61
C PHE A 14 -5.75 -4.53 -15.95
N PRO A 15 -6.28 -5.34 -15.01
CA PRO A 15 -7.63 -5.90 -15.11
C PRO A 15 -8.69 -4.83 -15.39
N LEU A 16 -9.70 -5.18 -16.18
CA LEU A 16 -10.78 -4.27 -16.57
C LEU A 16 -11.47 -3.58 -15.37
N PRO A 17 -11.77 -4.26 -14.24
CA PRO A 17 -12.36 -3.61 -13.08
C PRO A 17 -11.49 -2.47 -12.53
N LEU A 18 -10.17 -2.66 -12.51
CA LEU A 18 -9.23 -1.64 -12.03
C LEU A 18 -9.13 -0.46 -13.00
N LEU A 19 -9.13 -0.69 -14.31
CA LEU A 19 -9.17 0.40 -15.29
C LEU A 19 -10.43 1.26 -15.13
N SER A 20 -11.58 0.63 -14.87
CA SER A 20 -12.84 1.35 -14.61
C SER A 20 -12.74 2.23 -13.35
N GLN A 21 -12.16 1.69 -12.28
CA GLN A 21 -11.97 2.44 -11.04
C GLN A 21 -10.98 3.60 -11.24
N ILE A 22 -9.85 3.37 -11.89
CA ILE A 22 -8.85 4.40 -12.19
C ILE A 22 -9.47 5.53 -13.00
N LYS A 23 -10.24 5.19 -14.05
CA LYS A 23 -10.95 6.16 -14.87
C LYS A 23 -11.92 6.99 -14.02
N SER A 24 -12.76 6.35 -13.21
CA SER A 24 -13.71 7.06 -12.34
C SER A 24 -13.02 8.01 -11.36
N GLN A 25 -11.87 7.62 -10.79
CA GLN A 25 -11.12 8.43 -9.83
C GLN A 25 -10.39 9.60 -10.50
N ALA A 26 -9.86 9.39 -11.71
CA ALA A 26 -9.24 10.44 -12.51
C ALA A 26 -10.29 11.46 -12.99
N ASP A 27 -11.44 10.98 -13.48
CA ASP A 27 -12.56 11.81 -13.93
C ASP A 27 -13.13 12.66 -12.79
N ALA A 28 -13.28 12.08 -11.58
CA ALA A 28 -13.75 12.80 -10.39
C ALA A 28 -12.84 13.98 -10.00
N LYS A 29 -11.54 13.87 -10.28
CA LYS A 29 -10.54 14.92 -10.01
C LYS A 29 -10.26 15.80 -11.23
N GLN A 30 -10.97 15.60 -12.34
CA GLN A 30 -10.72 16.27 -13.62
C GLN A 30 -9.23 16.19 -14.04
N GLN A 31 -8.59 15.06 -13.73
CA GLN A 31 -7.16 14.86 -13.95
C GLN A 31 -6.94 13.83 -15.05
N ALA A 32 -5.87 13.98 -15.84
CA ALA A 32 -5.47 12.93 -16.78
C ALA A 32 -5.11 11.64 -16.03
N ILE A 33 -5.52 10.49 -16.58
CA ILE A 33 -5.29 9.18 -15.96
C ILE A 33 -3.80 8.94 -15.66
N ALA A 34 -2.91 9.34 -16.57
CA ALA A 34 -1.47 9.21 -16.38
C ALA A 34 -0.95 10.00 -15.17
N ASP A 35 -1.42 11.24 -15.00
CA ASP A 35 -1.02 12.11 -13.89
C ASP A 35 -1.59 11.61 -12.57
N TRP A 36 -2.81 11.07 -12.59
CA TRP A 36 -3.41 10.44 -11.41
C TRP A 36 -2.61 9.22 -10.96
N ILE A 37 -2.22 8.34 -11.90
CA ILE A 37 -1.38 7.17 -11.61
C ILE A 37 -0.03 7.62 -11.05
N LEU A 38 0.61 8.62 -11.66
CA LEU A 38 1.88 9.16 -11.20
C LEU A 38 1.78 9.76 -9.79
N ALA A 39 0.69 10.46 -9.47
CA ALA A 39 0.47 11.02 -8.14
C ALA A 39 0.29 9.93 -7.08
N VAL A 40 -0.48 8.87 -7.40
CA VAL A 40 -0.66 7.72 -6.51
C VAL A 40 0.66 6.99 -6.28
N VAL A 41 1.40 6.69 -7.35
CA VAL A 41 2.71 6.05 -7.24
C VAL A 41 3.68 6.94 -6.47
N SER A 42 3.74 8.24 -6.74
CA SER A 42 4.62 9.15 -6.00
C SER A 42 4.28 9.18 -4.51
N ARG A 43 3.00 9.10 -4.14
CA ARG A 43 2.57 9.05 -2.74
C ARG A 43 3.03 7.77 -2.04
N GLU A 44 2.97 6.62 -2.71
CA GLU A 44 3.38 5.33 -2.13
C GLU A 44 4.90 5.17 -2.06
N PHE A 45 5.65 5.85 -2.94
CA PHE A 45 7.11 5.73 -3.06
C PHE A 45 7.90 6.86 -2.42
N VAL A 46 7.25 7.91 -1.90
CA VAL A 46 7.91 8.88 -1.00
C VAL A 46 8.03 8.22 0.38
N PRO A 47 9.25 7.84 0.84
CA PRO A 47 9.44 7.47 2.22
C PRO A 47 9.14 8.70 3.08
N ALA A 48 8.41 8.52 4.16
CA ALA A 48 8.05 9.58 5.11
C ALA A 48 9.28 10.31 5.67
N ALA A 49 9.78 11.30 4.95
CA ALA A 49 10.87 12.17 5.37
C ALA A 49 10.62 13.59 4.86
N GLU A 50 10.32 14.46 5.83
CA GLU A 50 10.33 15.92 5.82
C GLU A 50 9.08 16.66 5.26
N PRO A 51 8.33 17.36 6.15
CA PRO A 51 7.36 18.39 5.80
C PRO A 51 8.05 19.76 5.61
N SER A 52 7.60 20.56 4.66
CA SER A 52 8.00 21.98 4.50
C SER A 52 6.81 22.80 3.98
N PRO A 53 6.76 24.12 4.20
CA PRO A 53 6.01 24.69 5.32
C PRO A 53 4.98 25.71 4.79
N GLU A 54 3.69 25.46 4.98
CA GLU A 54 2.67 26.51 4.90
C GLU A 54 1.63 26.33 6.03
N PRO A 55 1.10 27.45 6.57
CA PRO A 55 0.67 27.54 7.95
C PRO A 55 -0.83 27.25 8.13
N GLU A 56 -1.13 26.71 9.31
CA GLU A 56 -2.41 26.85 10.04
C GLU A 56 -3.65 26.17 9.45
N GLN A 57 -3.84 24.89 9.82
CA GLN A 57 -4.89 24.57 10.80
C GLN A 57 -4.58 23.25 11.49
N SER A 58 -4.08 23.42 12.71
CA SER A 58 -3.87 22.45 13.76
C SER A 58 -5.16 21.73 14.16
N VAL A 59 -5.22 20.41 13.94
CA VAL A 59 -5.57 19.42 14.97
C VAL A 59 -4.71 18.18 14.73
N VAL A 60 -3.47 18.26 15.21
CA VAL A 60 -2.76 17.08 15.69
C VAL A 60 -3.45 16.70 16.99
N GLU A 61 -4.48 15.87 16.91
CA GLU A 61 -4.81 14.97 18.00
C GLU A 61 -4.22 13.61 17.62
N SER A 62 -2.98 13.47 18.04
CA SER A 62 -2.39 12.20 18.40
C SER A 62 -3.26 11.54 19.48
N GLU A 63 -4.40 10.97 19.10
CA GLU A 63 -4.92 9.85 19.86
C GLU A 63 -4.25 8.60 19.29
N THR A 64 -3.14 8.23 19.93
CA THR A 64 -2.68 6.85 20.00
C THR A 64 -3.76 6.04 20.72
N ALA A 65 -4.95 5.92 20.12
CA ALA A 65 -5.93 4.95 20.58
C ALA A 65 -5.24 3.59 20.48
N PRO A 66 -5.25 2.76 21.54
CA PRO A 66 -4.73 1.41 21.41
C PRO A 66 -5.52 0.77 20.27
N PHE A 67 -4.82 0.37 19.21
CA PHE A 67 -5.42 -0.43 18.16
C PHE A 67 -5.86 -1.75 18.79
N THR A 68 -7.09 -1.78 19.29
CA THR A 68 -7.73 -2.97 19.80
C THR A 68 -8.24 -3.73 18.60
N LEU A 69 -7.43 -4.69 18.15
CA LEU A 69 -7.89 -5.73 17.23
C LEU A 69 -9.16 -6.35 17.81
N HIS A 70 -10.23 -6.35 17.02
CA HIS A 70 -11.45 -7.05 17.40
C HIS A 70 -11.08 -8.52 17.70
N PRO A 71 -11.53 -9.10 18.83
CA PRO A 71 -11.10 -10.44 19.24
C PRO A 71 -11.36 -11.49 18.16
N GLU A 72 -12.45 -11.35 17.39
CA GLU A 72 -12.73 -12.24 16.26
C GLU A 72 -11.70 -12.14 15.13
N LEU A 73 -11.15 -10.96 14.86
CA LEU A 73 -10.11 -10.78 13.85
C LEU A 73 -8.80 -11.42 14.32
N LEU A 74 -8.49 -11.32 15.61
CA LEU A 74 -7.32 -11.97 16.19
C LEU A 74 -7.45 -13.50 16.10
N THR A 75 -8.59 -14.06 16.48
CA THR A 75 -8.87 -15.50 16.35
C THR A 75 -8.86 -15.96 14.89
N TYR A 76 -9.39 -15.16 13.95
CA TYR A 76 -9.35 -15.47 12.53
C TYR A 76 -7.92 -15.52 11.99
N VAL A 77 -7.09 -14.55 12.35
CA VAL A 77 -5.67 -14.51 11.96
C VAL A 77 -4.91 -15.70 12.57
N GLU A 78 -5.10 -15.99 13.85
CA GLU A 78 -4.48 -17.16 14.50
C GLU A 78 -4.90 -18.48 13.84
N SER A 79 -6.20 -18.64 13.54
CA SER A 79 -6.73 -19.83 12.87
C SER A 79 -6.20 -19.99 11.44
N SER A 80 -5.96 -18.87 10.75
CA SER A 80 -5.41 -18.87 9.38
C SER A 80 -3.91 -19.17 9.37
N LEU A 81 -3.18 -18.72 10.38
CA LEU A 81 -1.73 -18.89 10.48
C LEU A 81 -1.31 -20.23 11.12
N ALA A 82 -2.12 -20.79 12.02
CA ALA A 82 -1.84 -22.06 12.69
C ALA A 82 -1.47 -23.23 11.74
N PRO A 83 -2.23 -23.53 10.67
CA PRO A 83 -1.85 -24.60 9.75
C PRO A 83 -0.56 -24.28 8.98
N LEU A 84 -0.31 -23.01 8.66
CA LEU A 84 0.92 -22.59 8.00
C LEU A 84 2.14 -22.78 8.89
N TYR A 85 2.04 -22.42 10.17
CA TYR A 85 3.12 -22.66 11.14
C TYR A 85 3.39 -24.15 11.34
N SER A 86 2.35 -24.99 11.37
CA SER A 86 2.51 -26.45 11.42
C SER A 86 3.25 -26.97 10.19
N GLN A 87 2.88 -26.53 9.00
CA GLN A 87 3.54 -26.93 7.75
C GLN A 87 4.99 -26.46 7.70
N ILE A 88 5.28 -25.21 8.10
CA ILE A 88 6.64 -24.67 8.16
C ILE A 88 7.48 -25.49 9.15
N SER A 89 6.93 -25.85 10.31
CA SER A 89 7.61 -26.69 11.30
C SER A 89 7.94 -28.07 10.71
N GLU A 90 6.97 -28.72 10.08
CA GLU A 90 7.16 -30.03 9.44
C GLU A 90 8.24 -29.96 8.35
N LEU A 91 8.17 -28.96 7.46
CA LEU A 91 9.15 -28.74 6.40
C LEU A 91 10.56 -28.49 6.95
N ARG A 92 10.69 -27.70 8.02
CA ARG A 92 11.98 -27.50 8.71
C ARG A 92 12.52 -28.80 9.30
N THR A 93 11.64 -29.64 9.85
CA THR A 93 12.01 -30.95 10.39
C THR A 93 12.49 -31.88 9.26
N GLN A 94 11.79 -31.90 8.12
CA GLN A 94 12.16 -32.66 6.93
C GLN A 94 13.47 -32.18 6.29
N LEU A 95 13.74 -30.87 6.34
CA LEU A 95 14.98 -30.27 5.84
C LEU A 95 16.18 -30.52 6.76
N GLY A 96 15.97 -31.14 7.93
CA GLY A 96 17.03 -31.34 8.92
C GLY A 96 17.44 -30.05 9.64
N GLU A 97 16.67 -28.97 9.49
CA GLU A 97 16.82 -27.71 10.24
C GLU A 97 16.23 -27.81 11.65
N SER A 98 16.16 -29.02 12.21
CA SER A 98 15.84 -29.23 13.61
C SER A 98 17.01 -28.66 14.42
N LYS A 99 16.86 -27.40 14.85
CA LYS A 99 17.88 -26.67 15.60
C LYS A 99 18.38 -27.51 16.79
N ALA A 100 19.69 -27.71 16.82
CA ALA A 100 20.48 -27.69 18.04
C ALA A 100 20.44 -26.30 18.71
#